data_AF-A0A4R6VEP6-F1
#
_entry.id   AF-A0A4R6VEP6-F1
#
_cell.length_a   1.000
_cell.length_b   1.000
_cell.length_c   1.000
_cell.angle_alpha   90.00
_cell.angle_beta   90.00
_cell.angle_gamma   90.00
#
_symmetry.space_group_name_H-M   'P 1'
#
loop_
_entity.id
_entity.type
_entity.pdbx_description
1 polymer ?
#
loop_
_entity_poly.entity_id
_entity_poly.type
_entity_poly.pdbx_seq_one_letter_code
_entity_poly.pdbx_strand_id
1 'polypeptide(L)'
;MVDVPDVHIDPLPGELLVGAPDGAHVLGAATVDSDADGRPDTTVVPEPDALVLGTDVDGDARVDVLTRIGDDGTATTHEVPDWDEGPVPPAPIIDPATGGWVRGG
;
A
#
# COMPACT_ATOMS: atom_id res chain seq x y z
N MET A 1 11.35 20.85 21.68
CA MET A 1 10.69 20.34 20.47
C MET A 1 11.26 18.94 20.30
N VAL A 2 10.47 17.91 20.61
CA VAL A 2 10.93 16.53 20.47
C VAL A 2 10.73 16.20 19.00
N ASP A 3 11.81 15.89 18.32
CA ASP A 3 11.80 15.35 16.96
C ASP A 3 11.03 14.02 17.04
N VAL A 4 9.80 14.02 16.51
CA VAL A 4 9.02 12.79 16.37
C VAL A 4 9.76 12.01 15.29
N PRO A 5 10.29 10.81 15.55
CA PRO A 5 10.88 10.03 14.48
C PRO A 5 9.79 9.81 13.45
N ASP A 6 10.02 10.26 12.21
CA ASP A 6 9.21 9.86 11.07
C ASP A 6 9.16 8.33 11.07
N VAL A 7 8.02 7.77 11.48
CA VAL A 7 7.79 6.33 11.50
C VAL A 7 7.61 5.93 10.04
N HIS A 8 8.73 5.66 9.40
CA HIS A 8 8.75 5.10 8.07
C HIS A 8 8.29 3.64 8.16
N ILE A 9 7.10 3.36 7.65
CA ILE A 9 6.58 2.00 7.56
C ILE A 9 7.00 1.44 6.21
N ASP A 10 8.01 0.58 6.22
CA ASP A 10 8.36 -0.23 5.04
C ASP A 10 7.32 -1.37 4.91
N PRO A 11 6.53 -1.45 3.82
CA PRO A 11 5.63 -2.57 3.58
C PRO A 11 6.45 -3.82 3.25
N LEU A 12 5.94 -5.01 3.60
CA LEU A 12 6.52 -6.24 3.08
C LEU A 12 6.31 -6.33 1.56
N PRO A 13 7.11 -7.12 0.82
CA PRO A 13 6.92 -7.28 -0.62
C PRO A 13 5.48 -7.70 -0.97
N GLY A 14 4.80 -6.86 -1.73
CA GLY A 14 3.41 -7.06 -2.16
C GLY A 14 2.35 -6.54 -1.20
N GLU A 15 2.71 -5.89 -0.08
CA GLU A 15 1.75 -5.15 0.76
C GLU A 15 1.53 -3.74 0.23
N LEU A 16 0.29 -3.26 0.36
CA LEU A 16 -0.08 -1.90 0.01
C LEU A 16 -0.24 -1.02 1.26
N LEU A 17 0.21 0.22 1.15
CA LEU A 17 0.04 1.25 2.17
C LEU A 17 -1.12 2.18 1.83
N VAL A 18 -1.88 2.59 2.85
CA VAL A 18 -2.89 3.64 2.76
C VAL A 18 -2.59 4.74 3.76
N GLY A 19 -2.84 5.99 3.38
CA GLY A 19 -2.45 7.15 4.15
C GLY A 19 -3.62 7.67 4.93
N ALA A 20 -3.34 7.99 6.17
CA ALA A 20 -4.32 8.57 7.08
C ALA A 20 -3.72 9.80 7.76
N PRO A 21 -4.56 10.66 8.37
CA PRO A 21 -4.09 11.85 9.08
C PRO A 21 -3.11 11.56 10.22
N ASP A 22 -3.07 10.34 10.73
CA ASP A 22 -2.17 9.86 11.78
C ASP A 22 -0.93 9.11 11.27
N GLY A 23 -0.79 8.96 9.94
CA GLY A 23 0.34 8.29 9.29
C GLY A 23 -0.11 7.26 8.24
N ALA A 24 0.87 6.66 7.56
CA ALA A 24 0.63 5.52 6.68
C ALA A 24 0.30 4.27 7.49
N HIS A 25 -0.61 3.44 6.97
CA HIS A 25 -1.00 2.15 7.54
C HIS A 25 -0.92 1.05 6.48
N VAL A 26 -0.52 -0.14 6.91
CA VAL A 26 -0.55 -1.33 6.03
C VAL A 26 -1.99 -1.78 5.86
N LEU A 27 -2.47 -1.79 4.61
CA LEU A 27 -3.80 -2.28 4.26
C LEU A 27 -3.79 -3.81 4.05
N GLY A 28 -2.65 -4.36 3.61
CA GLY A 28 -2.39 -5.78 3.45
C GLY A 28 -1.87 -6.12 2.06
N ALA A 29 -1.69 -7.42 1.79
CA ALA A 29 -1.14 -7.90 0.52
C ALA A 29 -2.08 -7.65 -0.67
N ALA A 30 -1.56 -7.09 -1.75
CA ALA A 30 -2.22 -7.07 -3.05
C ALA A 30 -2.42 -8.51 -3.53
N THR A 31 -3.66 -8.84 -3.90
CA THR A 31 -4.07 -10.20 -4.32
C THR A 31 -4.85 -10.21 -5.63
N VAL A 32 -5.25 -9.03 -6.12
CA VAL A 32 -5.99 -8.85 -7.36
C VAL A 32 -5.13 -8.04 -8.33
N ASP A 33 -4.99 -8.56 -9.54
CA ASP A 33 -4.42 -7.89 -10.71
C ASP A 33 -5.60 -7.29 -11.49
N SER A 34 -5.84 -5.99 -11.32
CA SER A 34 -7.03 -5.30 -11.79
C SER A 34 -6.91 -4.81 -13.23
N ASP A 35 -5.68 -4.62 -13.73
CA ASP A 35 -5.39 -4.17 -15.09
C ASP A 35 -4.85 -5.29 -16.03
N ALA A 36 -4.62 -6.48 -15.48
CA ALA A 36 -4.16 -7.69 -16.13
C ALA A 36 -2.71 -7.61 -16.67
N ASP A 37 -1.82 -6.90 -15.97
CA ASP A 37 -0.39 -6.81 -16.33
C ASP A 37 0.44 -8.02 -15.83
N GLY A 38 -0.14 -8.86 -14.97
CA GLY A 38 0.50 -10.02 -14.35
C GLY A 38 1.05 -9.78 -12.94
N ARG A 39 0.83 -8.61 -12.34
CA ARG A 39 1.20 -8.24 -10.97
C ARG A 39 -0.05 -7.82 -10.20
N PRO A 40 -0.31 -8.40 -9.02
CA PRO A 40 -1.38 -7.90 -8.17
C PRO A 40 -1.12 -6.46 -7.72
N ASP A 41 -2.09 -5.59 -7.98
CA ASP A 41 -2.08 -4.15 -7.66
C ASP A 41 -3.16 -3.74 -6.66
N THR A 42 -4.10 -4.66 -6.36
CA THR A 42 -5.27 -4.37 -5.54
C THR A 42 -5.33 -5.29 -4.33
N THR A 43 -5.52 -4.70 -3.14
CA THR A 43 -5.84 -5.40 -1.90
C THR A 43 -7.33 -5.30 -1.60
N VAL A 44 -7.88 -6.35 -0.97
CA VAL A 44 -9.30 -6.43 -0.62
C VAL A 44 -9.42 -6.71 0.87
N VAL A 45 -10.00 -5.76 1.61
CA VAL A 45 -10.13 -5.79 3.06
C VAL A 45 -11.60 -5.88 3.45
N PRO A 46 -12.05 -7.01 4.03
CA PRO A 46 -13.40 -7.09 4.58
C PRO A 46 -13.50 -6.30 5.89
N GLU A 47 -14.46 -5.40 5.96
CA GLU A 47 -14.91 -4.71 7.17
C GLU A 47 -16.25 -5.33 7.64
N PRO A 48 -16.71 -5.05 8.88
CA PRO A 48 -17.98 -5.59 9.36
C PRO A 48 -19.21 -5.21 8.52
N ASP A 49 -19.21 -4.03 7.91
CA ASP A 49 -20.33 -3.43 7.17
C ASP A 49 -19.97 -3.07 5.72
N ALA A 50 -18.76 -3.40 5.27
CA ALA A 50 -18.30 -3.06 3.95
C ALA A 50 -17.17 -3.98 3.44
N LEU A 51 -16.91 -3.86 2.15
CA LEU A 51 -15.68 -4.33 1.51
C LEU A 51 -14.88 -3.11 1.08
N VAL A 52 -13.63 -3.01 1.52
CA VAL A 52 -12.71 -1.96 1.10
C VAL A 52 -11.72 -2.54 0.10
N LEU A 53 -11.52 -1.83 -1.01
CA LEU A 53 -10.53 -2.12 -2.03
C LEU A 53 -9.54 -0.96 -2.07
N GLY A 54 -8.26 -1.27 -1.97
CA GLY A 54 -7.17 -0.32 -2.19
C GLY A 54 -6.38 -0.75 -3.41
N THR A 55 -6.27 0.14 -4.40
CA THR A 55 -5.57 -0.12 -5.67
C THR A 55 -4.40 0.84 -5.81
N ASP A 56 -3.22 0.27 -6.09
CA ASP A 56 -2.00 0.95 -6.48
C ASP A 56 -1.97 1.04 -8.02
N VAL A 57 -2.09 2.25 -8.57
CA VAL A 57 -2.23 2.47 -10.01
C VAL A 57 -0.87 2.70 -10.69
N ASP A 58 0.12 3.21 -9.96
CA ASP A 58 1.43 3.55 -10.51
C ASP A 58 2.56 2.58 -10.12
N GLY A 59 2.29 1.63 -9.23
CA GLY A 59 3.15 0.51 -8.88
C GLY A 59 4.17 0.85 -7.78
N ASP A 60 3.92 1.88 -6.98
CA ASP A 60 4.81 2.34 -5.93
C ASP A 60 4.55 1.70 -4.54
N ALA A 61 3.60 0.75 -4.49
CA ALA A 61 3.07 0.08 -3.30
C ALA A 61 2.22 0.97 -2.37
N ARG A 62 1.73 2.11 -2.85
CA ARG A 62 0.77 2.98 -2.17
C ARG A 62 -0.58 2.94 -2.87
N VAL A 63 -1.63 3.03 -2.08
CA VAL A 63 -2.99 3.06 -2.60
C VAL A 63 -3.27 4.45 -3.18
N ASP A 64 -3.51 4.52 -4.49
CA ASP A 64 -3.99 5.70 -5.20
C ASP A 64 -5.51 5.81 -5.18
N VAL A 65 -6.19 4.67 -5.17
CA VAL A 65 -7.65 4.61 -5.27
C VAL A 65 -8.21 3.72 -4.18
N LEU A 66 -9.08 4.31 -3.34
CA LEU A 66 -9.82 3.58 -2.31
C LEU A 66 -11.30 3.50 -2.69
N THR A 67 -11.79 2.28 -2.86
CA THR A 67 -13.21 2.00 -3.10
C THR A 67 -13.81 1.27 -1.92
N ARG A 68 -14.89 1.80 -1.36
CA ARG A 68 -15.67 1.16 -0.30
C ARG A 68 -17.02 0.73 -0.85
N ILE A 69 -17.37 -0.54 -0.66
CA ILE A 69 -18.65 -1.12 -1.05
C ILE A 69 -19.39 -1.48 0.23
N GLY A 70 -20.47 -0.76 0.53
CA GLY A 70 -21.32 -1.03 1.68
C GLY A 70 -22.10 -2.35 1.55
N ASP A 71 -22.59 -2.86 2.67
CA ASP A 71 -23.47 -4.04 2.73
C ASP A 71 -24.82 -3.84 1.99
N ASP A 72 -25.22 -2.59 1.79
CA ASP A 72 -26.34 -2.16 0.96
C ASP A 72 -26.06 -2.20 -0.55
N GLY A 73 -24.82 -2.50 -0.94
CA GLY A 73 -24.33 -2.53 -2.32
C GLY A 73 -23.96 -1.15 -2.88
N THR A 74 -24.00 -0.09 -2.07
CA THR A 74 -23.55 1.25 -2.48
C THR A 74 -22.02 1.27 -2.54
N ALA A 75 -21.47 1.78 -3.64
CA ALA A 75 -20.03 1.97 -3.80
C ALA A 75 -19.65 3.45 -3.77
N THR A 76 -18.61 3.78 -3.00
CA THR A 76 -17.98 5.10 -2.96
C THR A 76 -16.50 4.95 -3.27
N THR A 77 -15.99 5.76 -4.20
CA THR A 77 -14.59 5.76 -4.59
C THR A 77 -13.97 7.12 -4.30
N HIS A 78 -12.76 7.10 -3.75
CA HIS A 78 -11.96 8.27 -3.44
C HIS A 78 -10.56 8.10 -4.00
N GLU A 79 -10.06 9.13 -4.68
CA GLU A 79 -8.64 9.26 -4.97
C GLU A 79 -7.93 9.63 -3.67
N VAL A 80 -6.86 8.89 -3.37
CA VAL A 80 -6.00 9.14 -2.23
C VAL A 80 -4.88 10.05 -2.74
N PRO A 81 -4.73 11.26 -2.20
CA PRO A 81 -3.64 12.13 -2.62
C PRO A 81 -2.31 11.46 -2.28
N ASP A 82 -1.42 11.42 -3.25
CA ASP A 82 -0.04 11.00 -3.05
C ASP A 82 0.56 11.82 -1.89
N TRP A 83 0.90 11.13 -0.79
CA TRP A 83 1.52 11.79 0.35
C TRP A 83 3.04 11.75 0.15
N ASP A 84 3.65 12.92 0.25
CA ASP A 84 5.08 13.12 0.01
C ASP A 84 5.92 12.46 1.11
N GLU A 85 6.14 11.16 0.97
CA GLU A 85 7.05 10.36 1.81
C GLU A 85 8.49 10.34 1.23
N GLY A 86 8.73 11.08 0.15
CA GLY A 86 9.97 10.98 -0.63
C GLY A 86 10.00 9.76 -1.56
N PRO A 87 11.13 9.53 -2.26
CA PRO A 87 11.22 8.53 -3.32
C PRO A 87 10.98 7.11 -2.78
N VAL A 88 10.30 6.28 -3.60
CA VAL A 88 10.12 4.85 -3.36
C VAL A 88 11.47 4.25 -2.96
N PRO A 89 11.58 3.57 -1.80
CA PRO A 89 12.82 2.90 -1.45
C PRO A 89 13.17 1.89 -2.55
N PRO A 90 14.43 1.83 -3.00
CA PRO A 90 14.82 0.88 -4.02
C PRO A 90 14.48 -0.54 -3.58
N ALA A 91 14.01 -1.35 -4.53
CA ALA A 91 13.57 -2.71 -4.29
C ALA A 91 14.59 -3.46 -3.40
N PRO A 92 14.13 -4.19 -2.37
CA PRO A 92 15.03 -4.87 -1.47
C PRO A 92 15.86 -5.89 -2.27
N ILE A 93 17.19 -5.78 -2.18
CA ILE A 93 18.11 -6.73 -2.81
C ILE A 93 18.44 -7.79 -1.76
N ILE A 94 18.36 -9.07 -2.14
CA ILE A 94 18.91 -10.15 -1.33
C ILE A 94 20.43 -10.11 -1.51
N ASP A 95 21.19 -9.92 -0.44
CA ASP A 95 22.64 -10.08 -0.47
C ASP A 95 22.96 -11.56 -0.73
N PRO A 96 23.56 -11.92 -1.89
CA PRO A 96 23.83 -13.31 -2.22
C PRO A 96 24.90 -13.95 -1.31
N ALA A 97 25.71 -13.16 -0.60
CA ALA A 97 26.74 -13.65 0.30
C ALA A 97 26.19 -14.04 1.68
N THR A 98 25.11 -13.39 2.13
CA THR A 98 24.59 -13.57 3.50
C THR A 98 23.16 -14.11 3.54
N GLY A 99 22.43 -14.07 2.41
CA GLY A 99 21.00 -14.37 2.36
C GLY A 99 20.13 -13.36 3.12
N GLY A 100 20.73 -12.27 3.59
CA GLY A 100 20.06 -11.20 4.32
C GLY A 100 19.49 -10.15 3.37
N TRP A 101 18.41 -9.52 3.81
CA TRP A 101 17.83 -8.36 3.13
C TRP A 101 18.76 -7.15 3.27
N VAL A 102 19.10 -6.49 2.16
CA VAL A 102 19.75 -5.18 2.14
C VAL A 102 18.86 -4.16 1.42
N ARG A 103 18.68 -2.98 2.03
CA ARG A 103 18.07 -1.83 1.35
C ARG A 103 18.90 -1.55 0.09
N GLY A 104 18.23 -1.49 -1.07
CA GLY A 104 18.89 -1.07 -2.31
C GLY A 104 19.57 0.29 -2.12
N GLY A 105 20.71 0.49 -2.77
CA GLY A 105 21.42 1.77 -2.78
C GLY A 105 21.00 2.66 -3.93
#